data_AF-A0A953HCQ2-F1
#
_entry.id   AF-A0A953HCQ2-F1
#
_cell.length_a   1.000
_cell.length_b   1.000
_cell.length_c   1.000
_cell.angle_alpha   90.00
_cell.angle_beta   90.00
_cell.angle_gamma   90.00
#
_symmetry.space_group_name_H-M   'P 1'
#
loop_
_entity.id
_entity.type
_entity.pdbx_description
1 polymer ?
#
loop_
_entity_poly.entity_id
_entity_poly.type
_entity_poly.pdbx_seq_one_letter_code
_entity_poly.pdbx_strand_id
1 'polypeptide(L)'
;MGLTRPKYDRAGRAVYRSRQWKSVRFLAKRRDGWKCVHCGASGCRLEVDHIRAIRDAPGLAYDLGNLQTLCVPCHSRKTRTEVGLHFEGSDPKRREWRKFTRELTRKPLKTLETDHA
;
A
#
# COMPACT_ATOMS: atom_id res chain seq x y z
N MET A 1 21.20 -8.03 -16.75
CA MET A 1 21.30 -7.41 -15.41
C MET A 1 20.01 -7.67 -14.66
N GLY A 2 20.03 -8.54 -13.65
CA GLY A 2 18.83 -8.92 -12.90
C GLY A 2 18.35 -7.78 -12.00
N LEU A 3 17.05 -7.52 -11.98
CA LEU A 3 16.41 -6.60 -11.04
C LEU A 3 16.58 -7.15 -9.63
N THR A 4 17.62 -6.72 -8.91
CA THR A 4 17.78 -7.04 -7.49
C THR A 4 16.67 -6.35 -6.72
N ARG A 5 15.73 -7.16 -6.19
CA ARG A 5 14.70 -6.64 -5.27
C ARG A 5 15.41 -6.01 -4.07
N PRO A 6 15.16 -4.74 -3.74
CA PRO A 6 15.75 -4.13 -2.55
C PRO A 6 15.29 -4.94 -1.32
N LYS A 7 16.25 -5.35 -0.49
CA LYS A 7 15.96 -5.95 0.82
C LYS A 7 15.37 -4.85 1.70
N TYR A 8 14.05 -4.81 1.81
CA TYR A 8 13.38 -4.02 2.83
C TYR A 8 13.66 -4.68 4.19
N ASP A 9 14.51 -4.02 4.98
CA ASP A 9 14.73 -4.41 6.36
C ASP A 9 13.38 -4.36 7.09
N ARG A 10 12.97 -5.46 7.72
CA ARG A 10 11.64 -5.57 8.36
C ARG A 10 11.65 -4.88 9.73
N ALA A 11 12.10 -3.63 9.75
CA ALA A 11 12.01 -2.76 10.91
C ALA A 11 10.55 -2.76 11.41
N GLY A 12 10.36 -3.13 12.67
CA GLY A 12 9.05 -3.20 13.31
C GLY A 12 8.48 -4.60 13.56
N ARG A 13 9.10 -5.70 13.09
CA ARG A 13 8.63 -7.05 13.46
C ARG A 13 8.55 -7.27 14.97
N ALA A 14 9.56 -6.81 15.71
CA ALA A 14 9.58 -6.89 17.17
C ALA A 14 8.44 -6.06 17.80
N VAL A 15 8.20 -4.85 17.27
CA VAL A 15 7.12 -3.96 17.68
C VAL A 15 5.78 -4.67 17.54
N TYR A 16 5.45 -5.17 16.34
CA TYR A 16 4.15 -5.81 16.08
C TYR A 16 3.90 -7.07 16.91
N ARG A 17 4.96 -7.78 17.34
CA ARG A 17 4.84 -8.99 18.20
C ARG A 17 4.76 -8.65 19.69
N SER A 18 5.13 -7.45 20.10
CA SER A 18 5.17 -7.05 21.51
C SER A 18 3.77 -6.99 22.15
N ARG A 19 3.71 -7.24 23.47
CA ARG A 19 2.47 -7.07 24.26
C ARG A 19 2.04 -5.60 24.34
N GLN A 20 3.01 -4.70 24.39
CA GLN A 20 2.79 -3.26 24.37
C GLN A 20 2.02 -2.85 23.11
N TRP A 21 2.40 -3.38 21.93
CA TRP A 21 1.69 -3.10 20.68
C TRP A 21 0.22 -3.50 20.73
N LYS A 22 -0.10 -4.68 21.27
CA LYS A 22 -1.50 -5.13 21.42
C LYS A 22 -2.32 -4.14 22.24
N SER A 23 -1.71 -3.58 23.29
CA SER A 23 -2.36 -2.63 24.20
C SER A 23 -2.55 -1.26 23.54
N VAL A 24 -1.50 -0.67 22.97
CA VAL A 24 -1.60 0.65 22.30
C VAL A 24 -2.48 0.60 21.05
N ARG A 25 -2.49 -0.53 20.33
CA ARG A 25 -3.41 -0.76 19.21
C ARG A 25 -4.87 -0.73 19.64
N PHE A 26 -5.20 -1.33 20.78
CA PHE A 26 -6.54 -1.28 21.32
C PHE A 26 -6.90 0.14 21.77
N LEU A 27 -5.99 0.83 22.45
CA LEU A 27 -6.17 2.22 22.88
C LEU A 27 -6.38 3.18 21.70
N ALA A 28 -5.62 3.03 20.61
CA ALA A 28 -5.81 3.82 19.39
C ALA A 28 -7.21 3.62 18.79
N LYS A 29 -7.67 2.37 18.67
CA LYS A 29 -9.03 2.08 18.18
C LYS A 29 -10.12 2.66 19.08
N ARG A 30 -9.93 2.57 20.40
CA ARG A 30 -10.85 3.12 21.39
C ARG A 30 -10.90 4.65 21.32
N ARG A 31 -9.75 5.32 21.21
CA ARG A 31 -9.65 6.77 21.02
C ARG A 31 -10.38 7.23 19.76
N ASP A 32 -10.18 6.50 18.67
CA ASP A 32 -10.77 6.82 17.36
C ASP A 32 -12.25 6.38 17.24
N GLY A 33 -12.87 5.93 18.34
CA GLY A 33 -14.28 5.53 18.36
C GLY A 33 -14.61 4.37 17.42
N TRP A 34 -13.65 3.47 17.17
CA TRP A 34 -13.78 2.37 16.22
C TRP A 34 -14.21 2.83 14.82
N LYS A 35 -13.68 3.98 14.40
CA LYS A 35 -13.90 4.58 13.08
C LYS A 35 -12.58 4.83 12.38
N CYS A 36 -12.61 4.81 11.05
CA CYS A 36 -11.49 5.29 10.26
C CYS A 36 -11.32 6.80 10.45
N VAL A 37 -10.12 7.27 10.81
CA VAL A 37 -9.87 8.71 11.01
C VAL A 37 -9.85 9.52 9.70
N HIS A 38 -9.68 8.86 8.55
CA HIS A 38 -9.66 9.54 7.24
C HIS A 38 -11.04 9.66 6.59
N CYS A 39 -11.89 8.64 6.72
CA CYS A 39 -13.17 8.60 6.02
C CYS A 39 -14.39 8.39 6.93
N GLY A 40 -14.19 8.22 8.24
CA GLY A 40 -15.28 8.02 9.20
C GLY A 40 -15.94 6.64 9.19
N ALA A 41 -15.53 5.72 8.31
CA ALA A 41 -16.13 4.39 8.19
C ALA A 41 -16.03 3.59 9.51
N SER A 42 -17.16 3.07 9.98
CA SER A 42 -17.30 2.12 11.10
C SER A 42 -17.84 0.77 10.63
N GLY A 43 -17.74 -0.27 11.47
CA GLY A 43 -18.29 -1.60 11.15
C GLY A 43 -17.52 -2.38 10.08
N CYS A 44 -16.37 -1.86 9.63
CA CYS A 44 -15.50 -2.51 8.68
C CYS A 44 -14.21 -3.01 9.36
N ARG A 45 -13.38 -3.74 8.61
CA ARG A 45 -12.05 -4.13 9.08
C ARG A 45 -11.18 -2.89 9.25
N LEU A 46 -10.85 -2.59 10.51
CA LEU A 46 -9.97 -1.48 10.90
C LEU A 46 -8.58 -1.98 11.31
N GLU A 47 -7.57 -1.30 10.80
CA GLU A 47 -6.16 -1.53 11.06
C GLU A 47 -5.56 -0.27 11.71
N VAL A 48 -4.56 -0.47 12.57
CA VAL A 48 -3.86 0.65 13.21
C VAL A 48 -2.52 0.75 12.54
N ASP A 49 -2.26 1.93 12.01
CA ASP A 49 -1.10 2.25 11.19
C ASP A 49 -0.31 3.39 11.84
N HIS A 50 1.00 3.40 11.58
CA HIS A 50 1.91 4.42 12.07
C HIS A 50 1.93 5.60 11.10
N ILE A 51 1.64 6.82 11.57
CA ILE A 51 1.69 8.05 10.77
C ILE A 51 3.11 8.26 10.23
N ARG A 52 4.12 8.18 11.11
CA ARG A 52 5.54 8.06 10.76
C ARG A 52 5.96 6.61 10.89
N ALA A 53 6.45 6.03 9.80
CA ALA A 53 6.84 4.63 9.76
C ALA A 53 7.92 4.31 10.81
N ILE A 54 7.87 3.09 11.37
CA ILE A 54 8.80 2.63 12.43
C ILE A 54 10.27 2.76 12.00
N ARG A 55 10.54 2.55 10.70
CA ARG A 55 11.87 2.71 10.10
C ARG A 55 12.45 4.13 10.25
N ASP A 56 11.60 5.15 10.16
CA ASP A 56 12.02 6.54 10.14
C ASP A 56 11.96 7.16 11.55
N ALA A 57 11.15 6.59 12.45
CA ALA A 57 11.00 7.07 13.82
C ALA A 57 10.75 5.91 14.81
N PRO A 58 11.77 5.11 15.16
CA PRO A 58 11.60 3.95 16.05
C PRO A 58 11.16 4.35 17.46
N GLY A 59 11.56 5.53 17.95
CA GLY A 59 11.14 6.05 19.26
C GLY A 59 9.63 6.37 19.37
N LEU A 60 8.95 6.53 18.23
CA LEU A 60 7.51 6.81 18.17
C LEU A 60 6.67 5.55 17.90
N ALA A 61 7.26 4.35 17.99
CA ALA A 61 6.58 3.09 17.62
C ALA A 61 5.36 2.77 18.49
N TYR A 62 5.30 3.30 19.72
CA TYR A 62 4.23 3.07 20.70
C TYR A 62 3.47 4.33 21.09
N ASP A 63 3.83 5.48 20.52
CA ASP A 63 3.18 6.75 20.81
C ASP A 63 1.79 6.77 20.17
N LEU A 64 0.74 6.95 20.98
CA LEU A 64 -0.63 7.07 20.50
C LEU A 64 -0.79 8.21 19.49
N GLY A 65 -0.06 9.31 19.64
CA GLY A 65 -0.06 10.43 18.70
C GLY A 65 0.47 10.05 17.31
N ASN A 66 1.32 9.04 17.23
CA ASN A 66 1.85 8.51 15.97
C ASN A 66 1.00 7.35 15.40
N LEU A 67 -0.13 6.99 16.03
CA LEU A 67 -1.01 5.92 15.57
C LEU A 67 -2.33 6.47 15.03
N GLN A 68 -2.80 5.88 13.94
CA GLN A 68 -4.08 6.18 13.33
C GLN A 68 -4.87 4.92 13.00
N THR A 69 -6.17 4.92 13.31
CA THR A 69 -7.08 3.82 12.92
C THR A 69 -7.59 4.06 11.51
N LEU A 70 -7.31 3.13 10.59
CA LEU A 70 -7.67 3.21 9.17
C LEU A 70 -8.50 2.01 8.74
N CYS A 71 -9.43 2.23 7.81
CA CYS A 71 -10.01 1.14 7.04
C CYS A 71 -9.03 0.64 5.97
N VAL A 72 -9.23 -0.60 5.48
CA VAL A 72 -8.35 -1.23 4.48
C VAL A 72 -8.11 -0.35 3.24
N PRO A 73 -9.11 0.33 2.64
CA PRO A 73 -8.90 1.23 1.51
C PRO A 73 -7.98 2.42 1.84
N CYS A 74 -8.21 3.08 2.97
CA CYS A 74 -7.40 4.23 3.39
C CYS A 74 -5.96 3.82 3.73
N HIS A 75 -5.81 2.67 4.40
CA HIS A 75 -4.50 2.10 4.68
C HIS A 75 -3.73 1.79 3.39
N SER A 76 -4.38 1.12 2.44
CA SER A 76 -3.79 0.80 1.13
C SER A 76 -3.37 2.05 0.35
N ARG A 77 -4.18 3.12 0.39
CA ARG A 77 -3.87 4.41 -0.24
C ARG A 77 -2.63 5.05 0.38
N LYS A 78 -2.52 5.06 1.71
CA LYS A 78 -1.33 5.55 2.42
C LYS A 78 -0.10 4.74 2.04
N THR A 79 -0.16 3.41 2.16
CA THR A 79 0.98 2.55 1.82
C THR A 79 1.45 2.81 0.39
N ARG A 80 0.53 2.91 -0.58
CA ARG A 80 0.87 3.26 -1.98
C ARG A 80 1.65 4.56 -2.08
N THR A 81 1.26 5.54 -1.30
CA THR A 81 1.91 6.86 -1.26
C THR A 81 3.30 6.76 -0.66
N GLU A 82 3.44 6.06 0.46
CA GLU A 82 4.73 5.88 1.16
C GLU A 82 5.75 5.08 0.35
N VAL A 83 5.31 4.05 -0.40
CA VAL A 83 6.22 3.26 -1.24
C VAL A 83 6.53 3.93 -2.59
N GLY A 84 6.11 5.18 -2.80
CA GLY A 84 6.33 5.90 -4.06
C GLY A 84 5.54 5.32 -5.24
N LEU A 85 4.55 4.47 -4.98
CA LEU A 85 3.57 4.01 -5.97
C LEU A 85 2.36 4.96 -6.05
N HIS A 86 2.48 6.17 -5.48
CA HIS A 86 1.55 7.26 -5.79
C HIS A 86 1.68 7.53 -7.28
N PHE A 87 0.64 7.15 -8.01
CA PHE A 87 0.57 7.32 -9.44
C PHE A 87 0.17 8.77 -9.72
N GLU A 88 1.00 9.72 -9.28
CA GLU A 88 0.91 11.12 -9.66
C GLU A 88 1.19 11.17 -11.16
N GLY A 89 0.14 11.14 -11.97
CA GLY A 89 0.24 11.29 -13.41
C GLY A 89 1.03 10.20 -14.12
N SER A 90 0.32 9.14 -14.52
CA SER A 90 0.69 8.21 -15.60
C SER A 90 2.00 8.51 -16.32
N ASP A 91 3.07 7.78 -15.96
CA ASP A 91 4.27 7.66 -16.79
C ASP A 91 3.83 7.59 -18.27
N PRO A 92 4.24 8.54 -19.13
CA PRO A 92 3.84 8.57 -20.53
C PRO A 92 4.03 7.23 -21.22
N LYS A 93 5.12 6.51 -20.89
CA LYS A 93 5.38 5.16 -21.42
C LYS A 93 4.31 4.16 -21.01
N ARG A 94 3.84 4.22 -19.76
CA ARG A 94 2.76 3.36 -19.27
C ARG A 94 1.41 3.73 -19.88
N ARG A 95 1.19 5.00 -20.20
CA ARG A 95 -0.01 5.49 -20.91
C ARG A 95 -0.04 4.99 -22.35
N GLU A 96 1.07 5.12 -23.07
CA GLU A 96 1.23 4.62 -24.43
C GLU A 96 1.14 3.09 -24.48
N TRP A 97 1.75 2.38 -23.52
CA TRP A 97 1.60 0.93 -23.42
C TRP A 97 0.13 0.51 -23.24
N ARG A 98 -0.64 1.18 -22.37
CA ARG A 98 -2.08 0.90 -22.21
C ARG A 98 -2.88 1.14 -23.50
N LYS A 99 -2.54 2.18 -24.28
CA LYS A 99 -3.15 2.42 -25.59
C LYS A 99 -2.81 1.29 -26.56
N PHE A 100 -1.53 0.95 -26.67
CA PHE A 100 -1.03 -0.12 -27.53
C PHE A 100 -1.66 -1.48 -27.21
N THR A 101 -1.70 -1.89 -25.94
CA THR A 101 -2.31 -3.17 -25.54
C THR A 101 -3.80 -3.20 -25.86
N ARG A 102 -4.52 -2.09 -25.65
CA ARG A 102 -5.94 -1.97 -25.99
C ARG A 102 -6.18 -2.06 -27.50
N GLU A 103 -5.24 -1.57 -28.31
CA GLU A 103 -5.30 -1.66 -29.76
C GLU A 103 -5.05 -3.08 -30.26
N LEU A 104 -4.04 -3.77 -29.72
CA LEU A 104 -3.79 -5.19 -29.99
C LEU A 104 -4.97 -6.11 -29.61
N THR A 105 -5.66 -5.82 -28.50
CA THR A 105 -6.83 -6.62 -28.10
C THR A 105 -8.08 -6.33 -28.94
N ARG A 106 -8.12 -5.20 -29.65
CA ARG A 106 -9.22 -4.85 -30.57
C ARG A 106 -9.07 -5.44 -31.96
N LYS A 107 -7.83 -5.66 -32.42
CA LYS A 107 -7.53 -6.31 -33.69
C LYS A 107 -6.64 -7.52 -33.42
N PRO A 108 -7.19 -8.74 -33.33
CA PRO A 108 -6.35 -9.92 -33.18
C PRO A 108 -5.36 -9.99 -34.34
N LEU A 109 -4.09 -10.28 -34.03
CA LEU A 109 -3.05 -10.43 -35.04
C LEU A 109 -3.46 -11.56 -36.00
N LYS A 110 -3.49 -11.25 -37.31
CA LYS A 110 -3.68 -12.29 -38.32
C LYS A 110 -2.51 -13.26 -38.20
N THR A 111 -2.80 -14.54 -38.02
CA THR A 111 -1.80 -15.59 -38.14
C THR A 111 -1.18 -15.48 -39.52
N LEU A 112 0.14 -15.31 -39.58
CA LEU A 112 0.87 -15.39 -40.84
C LEU A 112 0.68 -16.82 -41.34
N GLU A 113 -0.10 -16.99 -42.40
CA GLU A 113 -0.13 -18.22 -43.17
C GLU A 113 1.30 -18.42 -43.68
N THR A 114 1.97 -19.40 -43.10
CA THR A 114 3.26 -19.86 -43.58
C THR A 114 3.00 -20.64 -44.85
N ASP A 115 3.07 -19.96 -46.00
CA ASP A 115 3.18 -20.61 -47.30
C ASP A 115 4.51 -21.37 -47.33
N HIS A 116 4.48 -22.64 -46.95
CA HIS A 116 5.56 -23.59 -47.21
C HIS A 116 5.30 -24.18 -48.61
N ALA A 117 5.91 -23.55 -49.60
CA ALA A 117 6.08 -24.08 -50.95
C ALA A 117 7.07 -25.25 -50.97
#